data_AF-A0A7C3W3X2-F1
#
_entry.id   AF-A0A7C3W3X2-F1
#
_cell.length_a   1.000
_cell.length_b   1.000
_cell.length_c   1.000
_cell.angle_alpha   90.00
_cell.angle_beta   90.00
_cell.angle_gamma   90.00
#
_symmetry.space_group_name_H-M   'P 1'
#
loop_
_entity.id
_entity.type
_entity.pdbx_description
1 polymer ?
#
loop_
_entity_poly.entity_id
_entity_poly.type
_entity_poly.pdbx_seq_one_letter_code
_entity_poly.pdbx_strand_id
1 'polypeptide(L)'
;MLPLREAIEFPFRSENWPRKLGLGAVLSAFPVLSFTLLGMVIDLLKSSLLSAPLGLVYFLVWGYAFHIFRGGLQREAANLLGWDNWRSYLSKGLALFLIQLGYGLLPLLIVALGVGMLYRGRWWFFTGMLLMLMGLLCFLLVGFFYPMGMAHFARWGRIEAAFHLPSLWRGIREVLVEYVSLFLLSLLVLLALGLVAAIPFVGLTLSFFLSFYPLLVLSRLFGEVCALATEGP
;
A
#
# COMPACT_ATOMS: atom_id res chain seq x y z
N MET A 1 12.90 13.00 -15.46
CA MET A 1 11.54 13.58 -15.40
C MET A 1 10.54 12.43 -15.31
N LEU A 2 9.65 12.43 -14.31
CA LEU A 2 8.65 11.38 -14.11
C LEU A 2 7.63 11.37 -15.26
N PRO A 3 7.33 10.22 -15.90
CA PRO A 3 6.34 10.12 -16.98
C PRO A 3 4.91 10.11 -16.41
N LEU A 4 4.57 11.12 -15.59
CA LEU A 4 3.28 11.23 -14.90
C LEU A 4 2.09 11.08 -15.83
N ARG A 5 2.16 11.70 -17.02
CA ARG A 5 1.09 11.63 -18.01
C ARG A 5 0.84 10.20 -18.47
N GLU A 6 1.90 9.46 -18.79
CA GLU A 6 1.79 8.08 -19.25
C GLU A 6 1.25 7.18 -18.13
N ALA A 7 1.72 7.38 -16.89
CA ALA A 7 1.25 6.64 -15.73
C ALA A 7 -0.22 6.94 -15.36
N ILE A 8 -0.72 8.13 -15.65
CA ILE A 8 -2.13 8.50 -15.43
C ILE A 8 -3.02 7.94 -16.56
N GLU A 9 -2.55 7.99 -17.80
CA GLU A 9 -3.33 7.57 -18.96
C GLU A 9 -3.35 6.05 -19.17
N PHE A 10 -2.33 5.30 -18.71
CA PHE A 10 -2.21 3.87 -19.04
C PHE A 10 -3.41 3.00 -18.65
N PRO A 11 -4.10 3.21 -17.50
CA PRO A 11 -5.23 2.35 -17.15
C PRO A 11 -6.32 2.41 -18.22
N PHE A 12 -6.52 3.58 -18.82
CA PHE A 12 -7.55 3.84 -19.83
C PHE A 12 -7.15 3.43 -21.26
N ARG A 13 -5.87 3.19 -21.52
CA ARG A 13 -5.38 2.72 -22.83
C ARG A 13 -5.52 1.20 -23.01
N SER A 14 -5.74 0.47 -21.92
CA SER A 14 -5.85 -0.98 -21.95
C SER A 14 -7.17 -1.46 -22.57
N GLU A 15 -7.10 -2.59 -23.28
CA GLU A 15 -8.31 -3.26 -23.75
C GLU A 15 -9.17 -3.70 -22.56
N ASN A 16 -10.48 -3.50 -22.66
CA ASN A 16 -11.45 -3.82 -21.61
C ASN A 16 -11.16 -3.12 -20.26
N TRP A 17 -10.55 -1.93 -20.31
CA TRP A 17 -10.24 -1.15 -19.11
C TRP A 17 -11.44 -0.92 -18.18
N PRO A 18 -12.69 -0.67 -18.64
CA PRO A 18 -13.80 -0.39 -17.73
C PRO A 18 -14.10 -1.61 -16.85
N ARG A 19 -14.03 -2.81 -17.44
CA ARG A 19 -14.23 -4.07 -16.73
C ARG A 19 -13.10 -4.33 -15.73
N LYS A 20 -11.85 -4.13 -16.15
CA LYS A 20 -10.67 -4.37 -15.29
C LYS A 20 -10.63 -3.41 -14.09
N LEU A 21 -10.83 -2.12 -14.33
CA LEU A 21 -10.90 -1.10 -13.27
C LEU A 21 -12.15 -1.28 -12.40
N GLY A 22 -13.31 -1.56 -12.99
CA GLY A 22 -14.56 -1.78 -12.26
C GLY A 22 -14.45 -2.97 -11.30
N LEU A 23 -13.92 -4.11 -11.76
CA LEU A 23 -13.69 -5.27 -10.90
C LEU A 23 -12.69 -4.96 -9.78
N GLY A 24 -11.59 -4.27 -10.08
CA GLY A 24 -10.61 -3.90 -9.07
C GLY A 24 -11.16 -2.92 -8.02
N ALA A 25 -11.98 -1.96 -8.43
CA ALA A 25 -12.68 -1.05 -7.53
C ALA A 25 -13.67 -1.80 -6.61
N VAL A 26 -14.45 -2.73 -7.15
CA VAL A 26 -15.36 -3.57 -6.36
C VAL A 26 -14.61 -4.44 -5.36
N LEU A 27 -13.50 -5.06 -5.78
CA LEU A 27 -12.65 -5.85 -4.88
C LEU A 27 -11.99 -4.96 -3.80
N SER A 28 -11.63 -3.72 -4.14
CA SER A 28 -11.06 -2.75 -3.19
C SER A 28 -12.11 -2.14 -2.24
N ALA A 29 -13.39 -2.18 -2.60
CA ALA A 29 -14.49 -1.76 -1.74
C ALA A 29 -14.63 -2.66 -0.50
N PHE A 30 -14.39 -3.94 -0.71
CA PHE A 30 -14.65 -4.99 0.28
C PHE A 30 -13.85 -4.81 1.58
N PRO A 31 -12.54 -4.51 1.56
CA PRO A 31 -11.77 -4.14 2.76
C PRO A 31 -12.27 -2.87 3.45
N VAL A 32 -12.63 -1.83 2.70
CA VAL A 32 -13.09 -0.55 3.28
C VAL A 32 -14.42 -0.75 3.99
N LEU A 33 -15.36 -1.47 3.37
CA LEU A 33 -16.60 -1.91 4.01
C LEU A 33 -16.31 -2.78 5.24
N SER A 34 -15.32 -3.67 5.16
CA SER A 34 -14.94 -4.52 6.28
C SER A 34 -14.43 -3.71 7.46
N PHE A 35 -13.61 -2.67 7.25
CA PHE A 35 -13.07 -1.80 8.31
C PHE A 35 -14.12 -0.85 8.90
N THR A 36 -15.04 -0.31 8.09
CA THR A 36 -16.13 0.54 8.61
C THR A 36 -17.20 -0.28 9.33
N LEU A 37 -17.48 -1.49 8.87
CA LEU A 37 -18.29 -2.45 9.61
C LEU A 37 -17.54 -3.02 10.82
N LEU A 38 -16.20 -3.05 10.83
CA LEU A 38 -15.39 -3.47 11.98
C LEU A 38 -15.65 -2.60 13.22
N GLY A 39 -15.91 -1.30 13.02
CA GLY A 39 -16.32 -0.38 14.09
C GLY A 39 -17.68 -0.73 14.71
N MET A 40 -18.59 -1.36 13.96
CA MET A 40 -19.84 -1.95 14.48
C MET A 40 -19.63 -3.37 15.06
N VAL A 41 -18.58 -4.07 14.62
CA VAL A 41 -18.26 -5.48 14.95
C VAL A 41 -17.43 -5.63 16.23
N ILE A 42 -16.98 -4.55 16.89
CA ILE A 42 -16.38 -4.71 18.23
C ILE A 42 -17.38 -5.40 19.19
N ASP A 43 -18.69 -5.25 18.97
CA ASP A 43 -19.75 -6.02 19.64
C ASP A 43 -19.94 -7.46 19.10
N LEU A 44 -19.51 -7.72 17.86
CA LEU A 44 -19.62 -8.99 17.14
C LEU A 44 -18.29 -9.80 17.11
N LEU A 45 -17.23 -9.35 17.79
CA LEU A 45 -15.92 -10.01 17.88
C LEU A 45 -15.94 -11.41 18.52
N LYS A 46 -17.12 -11.91 18.93
CA LYS A 46 -17.33 -13.31 19.30
C LYS A 46 -17.35 -14.28 18.10
N SER A 47 -17.42 -13.81 16.85
CA SER A 47 -17.47 -14.68 15.64
C SER A 47 -16.32 -14.44 14.65
N SER A 48 -15.08 -14.42 15.16
CA SER A 48 -13.82 -14.18 14.43
C SER A 48 -13.53 -15.07 13.19
N LEU A 49 -14.38 -16.06 12.86
CA LEU A 49 -14.21 -16.97 11.72
C LEU A 49 -14.81 -16.43 10.40
N LEU A 50 -15.79 -15.53 10.46
CA LEU A 50 -16.44 -14.98 9.25
C LEU A 50 -15.67 -13.82 8.59
N SER A 51 -14.69 -13.21 9.27
CA SER A 51 -13.89 -12.11 8.73
C SER A 51 -12.64 -12.57 7.97
N ALA A 52 -12.21 -13.82 8.14
CA ALA A 52 -11.03 -14.37 7.46
C ALA A 52 -11.10 -14.36 5.92
N PRO A 53 -12.25 -14.65 5.26
CA PRO A 53 -12.38 -14.53 3.81
C PRO A 53 -12.22 -13.08 3.30
N LEU A 54 -12.54 -12.09 4.15
CA LEU A 54 -12.52 -10.68 3.79
C LEU A 54 -11.08 -10.18 3.56
N GLY A 55 -10.13 -10.68 4.35
CA GLY A 55 -8.70 -10.37 4.18
C GLY A 55 -8.11 -10.91 2.88
N LEU A 56 -8.63 -12.03 2.35
CA LEU A 56 -8.11 -12.65 1.13
C LEU A 56 -8.30 -11.76 -0.11
N VAL A 57 -9.42 -11.02 -0.17
CA VAL A 57 -9.70 -10.10 -1.28
C VAL A 57 -8.68 -8.95 -1.32
N TYR A 58 -8.25 -8.48 -0.15
CA TYR A 58 -7.24 -7.43 -0.06
C TYR A 58 -5.90 -7.87 -0.67
N PHE A 59 -5.49 -9.11 -0.41
CA PHE A 59 -4.28 -9.68 -0.97
C PHE A 59 -4.36 -9.78 -2.51
N LEU A 60 -5.53 -10.04 -3.09
CA LEU A 60 -5.67 -10.02 -4.55
C LEU A 60 -5.37 -8.65 -5.14
N VAL A 61 -5.90 -7.58 -4.55
CA VAL A 61 -5.68 -6.19 -5.01
C VAL A 61 -4.20 -5.82 -4.89
N TRP A 62 -3.56 -6.17 -3.78
CA TRP A 62 -2.14 -5.89 -3.53
C TRP A 62 -1.24 -6.67 -4.47
N GLY A 63 -1.56 -7.94 -4.72
CA GLY A 63 -0.84 -8.74 -5.70
C GLY A 63 -0.99 -8.21 -7.12
N TYR A 64 -2.18 -7.75 -7.50
CA TYR A 64 -2.40 -7.11 -8.80
C TYR A 64 -1.53 -5.85 -8.93
N ALA A 65 -1.57 -4.98 -7.92
CA ALA A 65 -0.75 -3.77 -7.87
C ALA A 65 0.76 -4.09 -7.95
N PHE A 66 1.20 -5.17 -7.29
CA PHE A 66 2.58 -5.65 -7.37
C PHE A 66 2.99 -6.05 -8.79
N HIS A 67 2.11 -6.69 -9.57
CA HIS A 67 2.45 -7.01 -10.96
C HIS A 67 2.55 -5.76 -11.83
N ILE A 68 1.70 -4.75 -11.60
CA ILE A 68 1.83 -3.44 -12.27
C ILE A 68 3.14 -2.76 -11.88
N PHE A 69 3.51 -2.79 -10.59
CA PHE A 69 4.80 -2.31 -10.09
C PHE A 69 5.96 -3.04 -10.76
N ARG A 70 5.90 -4.37 -10.83
CA ARG A 70 6.92 -5.20 -11.47
C ARG A 70 7.04 -4.91 -12.96
N GLY A 71 5.92 -4.73 -13.66
CA GLY A 71 5.93 -4.32 -15.07
C GLY A 71 6.60 -2.95 -15.26
N GLY A 72 6.38 -2.00 -14.34
CA GLY A 72 7.11 -0.72 -14.31
C GLY A 72 8.61 -0.91 -14.08
N LEU A 73 8.97 -1.78 -13.14
CA LEU A 73 10.35 -2.15 -12.83
C LEU A 73 11.06 -2.79 -14.03
N GLN A 74 10.34 -3.60 -14.82
CA GLN A 74 10.85 -4.28 -16.01
C GLN A 74 10.70 -3.44 -17.29
N ARG A 75 10.19 -2.20 -17.20
CA ARG A 75 9.88 -1.31 -18.33
C ARG A 75 8.99 -1.95 -19.40
N GLU A 76 8.11 -2.84 -18.97
CA GLU A 76 7.12 -3.45 -19.85
C GLU A 76 6.09 -2.40 -20.30
N ALA A 77 5.49 -2.61 -21.49
CA ALA A 77 4.45 -1.73 -21.99
C ALA A 77 3.28 -1.65 -21.00
N ALA A 78 2.85 -0.42 -20.70
CA ALA A 78 1.85 -0.19 -19.68
C ALA A 78 0.47 -0.69 -20.13
N ASN A 79 0.01 -1.80 -19.54
CA ASN A 79 -1.29 -2.40 -19.83
C ASN A 79 -1.92 -2.95 -18.54
N LEU A 80 -3.26 -2.85 -18.42
CA LEU A 80 -3.97 -3.49 -17.32
C LEU A 80 -4.02 -5.00 -17.54
N LEU A 81 -3.70 -5.74 -16.48
CA LEU A 81 -3.77 -7.18 -16.46
C LEU A 81 -5.22 -7.67 -16.31
N GLY A 82 -5.50 -8.86 -16.82
CA GLY A 82 -6.76 -9.56 -16.56
C GLY A 82 -6.86 -10.04 -15.10
N TRP A 83 -8.07 -10.41 -14.67
CA TRP A 83 -8.34 -10.97 -13.34
C TRP A 83 -8.29 -12.51 -13.30
N ASP A 84 -7.90 -13.13 -14.40
CA ASP A 84 -7.80 -14.57 -14.62
C ASP A 84 -6.69 -15.21 -13.76
N ASN A 85 -5.57 -14.52 -13.57
CA ASN A 85 -4.43 -15.05 -12.81
C ASN A 85 -4.51 -14.79 -11.28
N TRP A 86 -5.69 -14.97 -10.69
CA TRP A 86 -5.98 -14.64 -9.29
C TRP A 86 -5.05 -15.37 -8.30
N ARG A 87 -4.62 -16.60 -8.61
CA ARG A 87 -3.71 -17.37 -7.75
C ARG A 87 -2.35 -16.68 -7.61
N SER A 88 -1.84 -16.14 -8.71
CA SER A 88 -0.60 -15.37 -8.72
C SER A 88 -0.76 -14.09 -7.89
N TYR A 89 -1.87 -13.36 -8.07
CA TYR A 89 -2.16 -12.16 -7.28
C TYR A 89 -2.25 -12.47 -5.79
N LEU A 90 -2.99 -13.51 -5.40
CA LEU A 90 -3.09 -13.90 -4.00
C LEU A 90 -1.73 -14.21 -3.38
N SER A 91 -0.89 -15.00 -4.08
CA SER A 91 0.43 -15.38 -3.59
C SER A 91 1.36 -14.18 -3.41
N LYS A 92 1.35 -13.22 -4.35
CA LYS A 92 2.18 -12.01 -4.27
C LYS A 92 1.64 -11.03 -3.25
N GLY A 93 0.31 -10.90 -3.14
CA GLY A 93 -0.34 -10.10 -2.10
C GLY A 93 -0.02 -10.61 -0.70
N LEU A 94 -0.03 -11.93 -0.49
CA LEU A 94 0.37 -12.52 0.79
C LEU A 94 1.85 -12.26 1.10
N ALA A 95 2.73 -12.38 0.11
CA ALA A 95 4.15 -12.03 0.30
C ALA A 95 4.34 -10.55 0.66
N LEU A 96 3.62 -9.63 -0.03
CA LEU A 96 3.62 -8.22 0.31
C LEU A 96 3.06 -7.95 1.70
N PHE A 97 2.03 -8.65 2.12
CA PHE A 97 1.50 -8.57 3.47
C PHE A 97 2.55 -8.97 4.52
N LEU A 98 3.30 -10.05 4.29
CA LEU A 98 4.38 -10.46 5.20
C LEU A 98 5.51 -9.41 5.25
N ILE A 99 5.86 -8.81 4.11
CA ILE A 99 6.83 -7.72 4.05
C ILE A 99 6.31 -6.51 4.85
N GLN A 100 5.07 -6.09 4.58
CA GLN A 100 4.42 -4.99 5.27
C GLN A 100 4.29 -5.23 6.78
N LEU A 101 4.03 -6.47 7.20
CA LEU A 101 4.00 -6.87 8.59
C LEU A 101 5.39 -6.71 9.23
N GLY A 102 6.46 -7.13 8.55
CA GLY A 102 7.83 -6.94 9.03
C GLY A 102 8.18 -5.46 9.19
N TYR A 103 7.83 -4.61 8.22
CA TYR A 103 8.03 -3.16 8.30
C TYR A 103 7.14 -2.50 9.37
N GLY A 104 5.90 -2.96 9.51
CA GLY A 104 4.87 -2.34 10.36
C GLY A 104 4.87 -2.80 11.81
N LEU A 105 5.54 -3.92 12.15
CA LEU A 105 5.49 -4.52 13.48
C LEU A 105 5.96 -3.56 14.57
N LEU A 106 7.13 -2.95 14.39
CA LEU A 106 7.70 -2.02 15.37
C LEU A 106 6.82 -0.76 15.55
N PRO A 107 6.45 -0.02 14.48
CA PRO A 107 5.50 1.08 14.60
C PRO A 107 4.19 0.69 15.31
N LEU A 108 3.63 -0.47 14.97
CA LEU A 108 2.38 -0.96 15.54
C LEU A 108 2.50 -1.21 17.05
N LEU A 109 3.60 -1.83 17.50
CA LEU A 109 3.87 -2.04 18.91
C LEU A 109 3.98 -0.71 19.66
N ILE A 110 4.68 0.28 19.10
CA ILE A 110 4.83 1.62 19.71
C ILE A 110 3.45 2.29 19.84
N VAL A 111 2.63 2.26 18.79
CA VAL A 111 1.27 2.82 18.83
C VAL A 111 0.39 2.07 19.84
N ALA A 112 0.42 0.74 19.86
CA ALA A 112 -0.38 -0.07 20.78
C ALA A 112 -0.03 0.21 22.24
N LEU A 113 1.26 0.36 22.56
CA LEU A 113 1.71 0.79 23.89
C LEU A 113 1.21 2.20 24.22
N GLY A 114 1.29 3.12 23.26
CA GLY A 114 0.77 4.47 23.42
C GLY A 114 -0.73 4.51 23.74
N VAL A 115 -1.54 3.77 22.96
CA VAL A 115 -2.98 3.61 23.19
C VAL A 115 -3.25 2.98 24.56
N GLY A 116 -2.52 1.92 24.94
CA GLY A 116 -2.64 1.28 26.25
C GLY A 116 -2.35 2.23 27.42
N MET A 117 -1.43 3.19 27.24
CA MET A 117 -1.14 4.24 28.21
C MET A 117 -2.25 5.29 28.30
N LEU A 118 -2.87 5.66 27.17
CA LEU A 118 -4.01 6.59 27.16
C LEU A 118 -5.18 6.06 28.00
N TYR A 119 -5.47 4.76 27.92
CA TYR A 119 -6.55 4.13 28.71
C TYR A 119 -6.27 4.06 30.22
N ARG A 120 -5.00 4.23 30.67
CA ARG A 120 -4.61 4.15 32.09
C ARG A 120 -4.72 5.47 32.86
N GLY A 121 -5.09 6.58 32.22
CA GLY A 121 -5.48 7.83 32.90
C GLY A 121 -4.42 8.95 32.99
N ARG A 122 -4.71 9.95 33.85
CA ARG A 122 -4.25 11.35 33.77
C ARG A 122 -2.73 11.59 33.65
N TRP A 123 -1.89 10.79 34.30
CA TRP A 123 -0.42 10.95 34.26
C TRP A 123 0.23 10.28 33.04
N TRP A 124 -0.36 9.20 32.52
CA TRP A 124 0.15 8.45 31.36
C TRP A 124 -0.35 8.99 30.03
N PHE A 125 -1.29 9.94 30.07
CA PHE A 125 -1.90 10.53 28.88
C PHE A 125 -0.84 11.16 27.95
N PHE A 126 0.02 12.02 28.49
CA PHE A 126 1.04 12.71 27.69
C PHE A 126 2.04 11.72 27.08
N THR A 127 2.52 10.76 27.88
CA THR A 127 3.42 9.69 27.41
C THR A 127 2.77 8.84 26.32
N GLY A 128 1.49 8.50 26.48
CA GLY A 128 0.73 7.74 25.48
C GLY A 128 0.62 8.50 24.15
N MET A 129 0.30 9.79 24.19
CA MET A 129 0.24 10.65 23.01
C MET A 129 1.62 10.77 22.31
N LEU A 130 2.69 10.93 23.09
CA LEU A 130 4.05 10.98 22.56
C LEU A 130 4.45 9.66 21.88
N LEU A 131 4.12 8.52 22.48
CA LEU A 131 4.35 7.21 21.88
C LEU A 131 3.57 7.04 20.58
N MET A 132 2.30 7.45 20.53
CA MET A 132 1.53 7.40 19.29
C MET A 132 2.16 8.24 18.18
N LEU A 133 2.64 9.45 18.49
CA LEU A 133 3.34 10.30 17.53
C LEU A 133 4.65 9.66 17.07
N MET A 134 5.45 9.10 17.98
CA MET A 134 6.66 8.35 17.66
C MET A 134 6.37 7.14 16.77
N GLY A 135 5.29 6.41 17.05
CA GLY A 135 4.84 5.28 16.25
C GLY A 135 4.46 5.70 14.83
N LEU A 136 3.74 6.82 14.67
CA LEU A 136 3.40 7.38 13.36
C LEU A 136 4.66 7.82 12.58
N LEU A 137 5.59 8.51 13.24
CA LEU A 137 6.85 8.92 12.63
C LEU A 137 7.70 7.70 12.23
N CYS A 138 7.74 6.68 13.08
CA CYS A 138 8.39 5.41 12.78
C CYS A 138 7.73 4.75 11.56
N PHE A 139 6.39 4.72 11.49
CA PHE A 139 5.66 4.18 10.35
C PHE A 139 6.00 4.90 9.03
N LEU A 140 6.07 6.24 9.05
CA LEU A 140 6.47 7.02 7.88
C LEU A 140 7.92 6.73 7.46
N LEU A 141 8.83 6.64 8.44
CA LEU A 141 10.24 6.36 8.20
C LEU A 141 10.45 4.97 7.59
N VAL A 142 9.82 3.94 8.16
CA VAL A 142 9.95 2.58 7.64
C VAL A 142 9.19 2.41 6.32
N GLY A 143 8.04 3.07 6.17
CA GLY A 143 7.27 3.12 4.93
C GLY A 143 8.02 3.77 3.77
N PHE A 144 8.94 4.71 4.05
CA PHE A 144 9.82 5.28 3.03
C PHE A 144 10.69 4.23 2.33
N PHE A 145 11.12 3.17 3.03
CA PHE A 145 11.91 2.09 2.44
C PHE A 145 11.07 1.03 1.71
N TYR A 146 9.76 1.01 1.94
CA TYR A 146 8.88 -0.06 1.47
C TYR A 146 8.86 -0.22 -0.06
N PRO A 147 8.69 0.83 -0.90
CA PRO A 147 8.73 0.70 -2.36
C PRO A 147 10.03 0.07 -2.88
N MET A 148 11.17 0.49 -2.32
CA MET A 148 12.46 -0.09 -2.71
C MET A 148 12.62 -1.54 -2.21
N GLY A 149 12.07 -1.86 -1.03
CA GLY A 149 11.97 -3.23 -0.55
C GLY A 149 11.18 -4.13 -1.51
N MET A 150 10.07 -3.62 -2.07
CA MET A 150 9.30 -4.31 -3.10
C MET A 150 10.11 -4.53 -4.38
N ALA A 151 10.93 -3.56 -4.81
CA ALA A 151 11.81 -3.72 -5.96
C ALA A 151 12.81 -4.87 -5.75
N HIS A 152 13.42 -4.94 -4.57
CA HIS A 152 14.31 -6.04 -4.21
C HIS A 152 13.58 -7.40 -4.17
N PHE A 153 12.39 -7.46 -3.58
CA PHE A 153 11.57 -8.67 -3.59
C PHE A 153 11.20 -9.09 -5.03
N ALA A 154 10.86 -8.14 -5.90
CA ALA A 154 10.53 -8.42 -7.30
C ALA A 154 11.71 -8.99 -8.09
N ARG A 155 12.94 -8.54 -7.82
CA ARG A 155 14.15 -9.03 -8.48
C ARG A 155 14.60 -10.40 -7.97
N TRP A 156 14.64 -10.58 -6.64
CA TRP A 156 15.24 -11.76 -6.02
C TRP A 156 14.23 -12.86 -5.67
N GLY A 157 12.93 -12.52 -5.61
CA GLY A 157 11.86 -13.46 -5.28
C GLY A 157 11.83 -13.89 -3.80
N ARG A 158 12.68 -13.32 -2.95
CA ARG A 158 12.81 -13.67 -1.52
C ARG A 158 12.34 -12.54 -0.63
N ILE A 159 11.55 -12.86 0.40
CA ILE A 159 11.00 -11.88 1.35
C ILE A 159 12.13 -11.17 2.10
N GLU A 160 13.21 -11.88 2.48
CA GLU A 160 14.35 -11.27 3.17
C GLU A 160 15.00 -10.12 2.37
N ALA A 161 14.97 -10.21 1.03
CA ALA A 161 15.56 -9.21 0.15
C ALA A 161 14.97 -7.81 0.37
N ALA A 162 13.70 -7.75 0.81
CA ALA A 162 13.00 -6.52 1.08
C ALA A 162 13.49 -5.78 2.33
N PHE A 163 14.36 -6.37 3.16
CA PHE A 163 14.79 -5.81 4.45
C PHE A 163 16.28 -5.47 4.52
N HIS A 164 17.05 -5.62 3.43
CA HIS A 164 18.47 -5.28 3.41
C HIS A 164 18.69 -3.76 3.30
N LEU A 165 18.48 -3.04 4.41
CA LEU A 165 18.52 -1.57 4.49
C LEU A 165 19.71 -0.91 3.79
N PRO A 166 20.97 -1.40 3.91
CA PRO A 166 22.10 -0.77 3.22
C PRO A 166 21.96 -0.78 1.69
N SER A 167 21.41 -1.87 1.14
CA SER A 167 21.18 -2.01 -0.30
C SER A 167 20.01 -1.15 -0.75
N LEU A 168 18.92 -1.10 0.03
CA LEU A 168 17.78 -0.23 -0.25
C LEU A 168 18.19 1.24 -0.26
N TRP A 169 18.96 1.66 0.74
CA TRP A 169 19.45 3.03 0.85
C TRP A 169 20.39 3.41 -0.29
N ARG A 170 21.23 2.48 -0.76
CA ARG A 170 22.08 2.72 -1.93
C ARG A 170 21.22 3.03 -3.16
N GLY A 171 20.25 2.18 -3.47
CA GLY A 171 19.42 2.41 -4.64
C GLY A 171 18.52 3.65 -4.49
N ILE A 172 17.95 3.94 -3.31
CA ILE A 172 17.18 5.18 -3.10
C ILE A 172 18.05 6.41 -3.37
N ARG A 173 19.33 6.41 -2.97
CA ARG A 173 20.24 7.54 -3.22
C ARG A 173 20.51 7.78 -4.70
N GLU A 174 20.49 6.75 -5.54
CA GLU A 174 20.69 6.88 -6.99
C GLU A 174 19.54 7.63 -7.67
N VAL A 175 18.33 7.55 -7.11
CA VAL A 175 17.09 8.15 -7.67
C VAL A 175 16.40 9.06 -6.66
N LEU A 176 17.17 9.69 -5.77
CA LEU A 176 16.65 10.33 -4.56
C LEU A 176 15.58 11.38 -4.86
N VAL A 177 15.80 12.21 -5.88
CA VAL A 177 14.89 13.31 -6.24
C VAL A 177 13.54 12.76 -6.71
N GLU A 178 13.55 11.85 -7.69
CA GLU A 178 12.36 11.19 -8.21
C GLU A 178 11.63 10.39 -7.13
N TYR A 179 12.38 9.66 -6.30
CA TYR A 179 11.83 8.81 -5.25
C TYR A 179 11.15 9.63 -4.15
N VAL A 180 11.81 10.67 -3.64
CA VAL A 180 11.23 11.56 -2.63
C VAL A 180 10.01 12.30 -3.19
N SER A 181 10.09 12.79 -4.43
CA SER A 181 8.96 13.45 -5.09
C SER A 181 7.73 12.53 -5.18
N LEU A 182 7.95 11.28 -5.58
CA LEU A 182 6.89 10.29 -5.70
C LEU A 182 6.36 9.84 -4.33
N PHE A 183 7.22 9.74 -3.33
CA PHE A 183 6.82 9.48 -1.95
C PHE A 183 5.93 10.60 -1.41
N LEU A 184 6.31 11.86 -1.59
CA LEU A 184 5.48 13.02 -1.21
C LEU A 184 4.15 13.04 -1.98
N LEU A 185 4.16 12.73 -3.27
CA LEU A 185 2.92 12.58 -4.06
C LEU A 185 2.03 11.49 -3.47
N SER A 186 2.59 10.34 -3.08
CA SER A 186 1.82 9.24 -2.48
C SER A 186 1.20 9.65 -1.13
N LEU A 187 1.91 10.45 -0.32
CA LEU A 187 1.37 11.00 0.92
C LEU A 187 0.25 12.00 0.65
N LEU A 188 0.40 12.87 -0.36
CA LEU A 188 -0.65 13.81 -0.75
C LEU A 188 -1.91 13.08 -1.24
N VAL A 189 -1.73 12.04 -2.06
CA VAL A 189 -2.83 11.18 -2.52
C VAL A 189 -3.49 10.48 -1.33
N LEU A 190 -2.71 9.92 -0.39
CA LEU A 190 -3.26 9.29 0.81
C LEU A 190 -4.08 10.27 1.65
N LEU A 191 -3.58 11.49 1.86
CA LEU A 191 -4.30 12.55 2.58
C LEU A 191 -5.59 12.94 1.86
N ALA A 192 -5.54 13.15 0.54
CA ALA A 192 -6.71 13.48 -0.27
C ALA A 192 -7.77 12.36 -0.19
N LEU A 193 -7.35 11.10 -0.30
CA LEU A 193 -8.25 9.95 -0.13
C LEU A 193 -8.83 9.87 1.28
N GLY A 194 -8.04 10.15 2.31
CA GLY A 194 -8.51 10.22 3.69
C GLY A 194 -9.57 11.31 3.91
N LEU A 195 -9.37 12.49 3.33
CA LEU A 195 -10.34 13.60 3.38
C LEU A 195 -11.64 13.24 2.64
N VAL A 196 -11.55 12.60 1.47
CA VAL A 196 -12.73 12.11 0.75
C VAL A 196 -13.46 11.06 1.60
N ALA A 197 -12.73 10.09 2.17
CA ALA A 197 -13.30 9.03 3.01
C ALA A 197 -14.00 9.57 4.27
N ALA A 198 -13.57 10.73 4.79
CA ALA A 198 -14.19 11.37 5.94
C ALA A 198 -15.59 11.95 5.67
N ILE A 199 -15.98 12.12 4.39
CA ILE A 199 -17.32 12.59 4.03
C ILE A 199 -18.34 11.44 4.27
N PRO A 200 -19.33 11.59 5.16
CA PRO A 200 -20.30 10.54 5.44
C PRO A 200 -21.05 10.09 4.18
N PHE A 201 -21.27 8.78 4.04
CA PHE A 201 -21.98 8.09 2.94
C PHE A 201 -21.36 8.24 1.54
N VAL A 202 -21.18 9.47 1.06
CA VAL A 202 -20.63 9.78 -0.28
C VAL A 202 -19.13 9.45 -0.32
N GLY A 203 -18.39 9.87 0.70
CA GLY A 203 -16.96 9.64 0.82
C GLY A 203 -16.59 8.17 0.83
N LEU A 204 -17.33 7.39 1.62
CA LEU A 204 -17.19 5.93 1.68
C LEU A 204 -17.33 5.28 0.30
N THR A 205 -18.40 5.64 -0.43
CA THR A 205 -18.70 5.06 -1.74
C THR A 205 -17.66 5.47 -2.78
N LEU A 206 -17.25 6.74 -2.81
CA LEU A 206 -16.21 7.23 -3.72
C LEU A 206 -14.85 6.59 -3.42
N SER A 207 -14.52 6.35 -2.15
CA SER A 207 -13.24 5.78 -1.73
C SER A 207 -12.98 4.40 -2.30
N PHE A 208 -14.04 3.63 -2.61
CA PHE A 208 -13.90 2.32 -3.26
C PHE A 208 -13.28 2.43 -4.66
N PHE A 209 -13.76 3.39 -5.44
CA PHE A 209 -13.27 3.65 -6.79
C PHE A 209 -11.95 4.41 -6.78
N LEU A 210 -11.85 5.37 -5.87
CA LEU A 210 -10.68 6.24 -5.75
C LEU A 210 -9.49 5.59 -5.05
N SER A 211 -9.63 4.45 -4.37
CA SER A 211 -8.47 3.76 -3.77
C SER A 211 -7.72 2.92 -4.81
N PHE A 212 -8.45 2.25 -5.70
CA PHE A 212 -7.84 1.33 -6.67
C PHE A 212 -7.06 2.05 -7.77
N TYR A 213 -7.62 3.10 -8.36
CA TYR A 213 -6.97 3.78 -9.48
C TYR A 213 -5.61 4.42 -9.10
N PRO A 214 -5.50 5.26 -8.06
CA PRO A 214 -4.21 5.83 -7.65
C PRO A 214 -3.22 4.76 -7.18
N LEU A 215 -3.69 3.66 -6.59
CA LEU A 215 -2.84 2.53 -6.26
C LEU A 215 -2.12 1.99 -7.51
N LEU A 216 -2.83 1.81 -8.64
CA LEU A 216 -2.21 1.35 -9.88
C LEU A 216 -1.22 2.37 -10.45
N VAL A 217 -1.60 3.64 -10.47
CA VAL A 217 -0.74 4.74 -10.97
C VAL A 217 0.55 4.83 -10.15
N LEU A 218 0.44 4.87 -8.82
CA LEU A 218 1.59 4.93 -7.92
C LEU A 218 2.43 3.67 -8.01
N SER A 219 1.81 2.49 -8.09
CA SER A 219 2.55 1.22 -8.26
C SER A 219 3.41 1.25 -9.52
N ARG A 220 2.84 1.71 -10.64
CA ARG A 220 3.58 1.83 -11.90
C ARG A 220 4.74 2.82 -11.78
N LEU A 221 4.48 4.03 -11.28
CA LEU A 221 5.50 5.07 -11.12
C LEU A 221 6.64 4.63 -10.20
N PHE A 222 6.31 3.98 -9.08
CA PHE A 222 7.34 3.50 -8.15
C PHE A 222 8.17 2.39 -8.79
N GLY A 223 7.54 1.50 -9.58
CA GLY A 223 8.25 0.49 -10.35
C GLY A 223 9.28 1.11 -11.30
N GLU A 224 8.86 2.09 -12.09
CA GLU A 224 9.73 2.79 -13.06
C GLU A 224 10.88 3.55 -12.38
N VAL A 225 10.61 4.27 -11.29
CA VAL A 225 11.64 4.98 -10.53
C VAL A 225 12.63 3.99 -9.91
N CYS A 226 12.14 2.89 -9.33
CA CYS A 226 13.02 1.87 -8.79
C CYS A 226 13.86 1.16 -9.87
N ALA A 227 13.37 1.10 -11.12
CA ALA A 227 14.13 0.52 -12.24
C ALA A 227 15.44 1.28 -12.47
N LEU A 228 15.37 2.62 -12.43
CA LEU A 228 16.52 3.51 -12.63
C LEU A 228 17.63 3.26 -11.59
N ALA A 229 17.26 2.95 -10.35
CA ALA A 229 18.19 2.64 -9.25
C ALA A 229 18.75 1.21 -9.27
N THR A 230 18.21 0.36 -10.13
CA THR A 230 18.67 -1.03 -10.26
C THR A 230 19.63 -1.21 -11.44
N GLU A 231 19.86 -0.14 -12.18
CA GLU A 231 20.73 -0.02 -13.37
C GLU A 231 22.06 0.71 -13.08
N GLY A 232 22.38 1.07 -11.83
CA GLY A 232 23.70 1.58 -11.47
C GLY A 232 24.83 0.58 -11.81
N PRO A 233 26.00 1.09 -12.25
CA PRO A 233 26.95 0.44 -13.17
C PRO A 233 27.40 -0.99 -12.84
#